data_AF-A0A443NDA5-F1
#
_entry.id   AF-A0A443NDA5-F1
#
_cell.length_a   1.000
_cell.length_b   1.000
_cell.length_c   1.000
_cell.angle_alpha   90.00
_cell.angle_beta   90.00
_cell.angle_gamma   90.00
#
_symmetry.space_group_name_H-M   'P 1'
#
loop_
_entity.id
_entity.type
_entity.pdbx_description
1 polymer ?
#
loop_
_entity_poly.entity_id
_entity_poly.type
_entity_poly.pdbx_seq_one_letter_code
_entity_poly.pdbx_strand_id
1 'polypeptide(L)'
;MLLFYCSRPLPQAHTRHLPTFSSSFATLLQDCKSLSETRLLHQQILSRGLLHSHLLTRIVAAYLGFDSPSDALAALERHSPTTAVFWWNALIRYHVRHSNLNAALSVFRRMVTHGTRPDHFTFPFVLKACGE
;
A
#
# COMPACT_ATOMS: atom_id res chain seq x y z
N MET A 1 -8.94 -50.27 30.02
CA MET A 1 -8.36 -51.21 29.04
C MET A 1 -8.44 -50.53 27.69
N LEU A 2 -7.29 -50.03 27.23
CA LEU A 2 -7.10 -49.15 26.07
C LEU A 2 -7.26 -49.95 24.76
N LEU A 3 -8.04 -49.44 23.80
CA LEU A 3 -7.87 -49.82 22.40
C LEU A 3 -7.19 -48.66 21.67
N PHE A 4 -5.95 -48.95 21.26
CA PHE A 4 -5.07 -48.16 20.43
C PHE A 4 -5.62 -48.03 19.01
N TYR A 5 -5.87 -46.80 18.56
CA TYR A 5 -5.84 -46.50 17.12
C TYR A 5 -4.42 -46.05 16.76
N CYS A 6 -3.78 -46.84 15.91
CA CYS A 6 -2.42 -46.60 15.41
C CYS A 6 -2.47 -45.47 14.37
N SER A 7 -2.14 -44.24 14.79
CA SER A 7 -1.93 -43.11 13.90
C SER A 7 -0.59 -43.25 13.20
N ARG A 8 -0.60 -43.58 11.90
CA ARG A 8 0.59 -43.42 11.04
C ARG A 8 0.87 -41.91 10.87
N PRO A 9 2.07 -41.40 11.18
CA PRO A 9 2.41 -40.01 10.87
C PRO A 9 2.59 -39.86 9.36
N LEU A 10 1.94 -38.85 8.78
CA LEU A 10 2.22 -38.37 7.42
C LEU A 10 3.64 -37.76 7.39
N PRO A 11 4.39 -37.94 6.29
CA PRO A 11 5.75 -37.45 6.19
C PRO A 11 5.78 -35.91 6.27
N GLN A 12 6.63 -35.39 7.15
CA GLN A 12 6.85 -33.95 7.32
C GLN A 12 7.35 -33.35 6.00
N ALA A 13 6.53 -32.48 5.40
CA ALA A 13 6.97 -31.65 4.28
C ALA A 13 8.06 -30.70 4.79
N HIS A 14 9.31 -30.98 4.44
CA HIS A 14 10.40 -30.03 4.56
C HIS A 14 10.05 -28.77 3.75
N THR A 15 9.60 -27.72 4.45
CA THR A 15 9.44 -26.38 3.90
C THR A 15 10.82 -25.83 3.56
N ARG A 16 11.26 -26.05 2.32
CA ARG A 16 12.38 -25.32 1.73
C ARG A 16 11.97 -23.84 1.70
N HIS A 17 12.62 -23.02 2.53
CA HIS A 17 12.55 -21.56 2.44
C HIS A 17 13.14 -21.14 1.09
N LEU A 18 12.28 -21.00 0.08
CA LEU A 18 12.61 -20.23 -1.12
C LEU A 18 12.61 -18.75 -0.71
N PRO A 19 13.62 -17.94 -1.07
CA PRO A 19 13.54 -16.51 -0.89
C PRO A 19 12.28 -16.02 -1.64
N THR A 20 11.30 -15.53 -0.89
CA THR A 20 10.00 -15.16 -1.42
C THR A 20 10.20 -14.03 -2.42
N PHE A 21 9.84 -14.25 -3.68
CA PHE A 21 10.00 -13.30 -4.80
C PHE A 21 9.55 -11.85 -4.49
N SER A 22 8.60 -11.69 -3.57
CA SER A 22 8.15 -10.40 -3.03
C SER A 22 9.21 -9.62 -2.25
N SER A 23 10.18 -10.28 -1.59
CA SER A 23 11.27 -9.62 -0.86
C SER A 23 12.26 -8.96 -1.81
N SER A 24 12.51 -9.56 -2.98
CA SER A 24 13.36 -8.99 -4.03
C SER A 24 12.75 -7.71 -4.63
N PHE A 25 11.46 -7.69 -4.92
CA PHE A 25 10.79 -6.46 -5.40
C PHE A 25 10.77 -5.36 -4.34
N ALA A 26 10.64 -5.75 -3.07
CA ALA A 26 10.77 -4.81 -1.98
C ALA A 26 12.17 -4.17 -2.06
N THR A 27 13.27 -4.92 -1.99
CA THR A 27 14.62 -4.34 -2.06
C THR A 27 14.83 -3.48 -3.31
N LEU A 28 14.35 -3.93 -4.48
CA LEU A 28 14.46 -3.13 -5.73
C LEU A 28 13.73 -1.79 -5.66
N LEU A 29 12.59 -1.70 -4.98
CA LEU A 29 11.89 -0.42 -4.75
C LEU A 29 12.65 0.52 -3.82
N GLN A 30 13.53 0.00 -2.95
CA GLN A 30 14.40 0.79 -2.06
C GLN A 30 15.53 1.44 -2.87
N ASP A 31 16.00 0.74 -3.90
CA ASP A 31 17.14 1.15 -4.72
C ASP A 31 16.74 2.01 -5.93
N CYS A 32 15.44 2.21 -6.16
CA CYS A 32 14.95 3.12 -7.18
C CYS A 32 15.48 4.53 -6.93
N LYS A 33 16.05 5.15 -7.97
CA LYS A 33 16.60 6.51 -7.93
C LYS A 33 15.76 7.50 -8.75
N SER A 34 14.77 6.99 -9.47
CA SER A 34 13.90 7.81 -10.30
C SER A 34 12.44 7.36 -10.27
N LEU A 35 11.57 8.32 -10.61
CA LEU A 35 10.15 8.07 -10.82
C LEU A 35 9.92 7.07 -11.97
N SER A 36 10.74 7.12 -13.02
CA SER A 36 10.67 6.20 -14.16
C SER A 36 10.93 4.76 -13.76
N GLU A 37 11.98 4.50 -12.97
CA GLU A 37 12.28 3.17 -12.43
C GLU A 37 11.14 2.66 -11.54
N THR A 38 10.60 3.53 -10.68
CA THR A 38 9.47 3.19 -9.81
C THR A 38 8.24 2.78 -10.63
N ARG A 39 7.92 3.49 -11.71
CA ARG A 39 6.81 3.15 -12.63
C ARG A 39 7.04 1.82 -13.33
N LEU A 40 8.25 1.57 -13.82
CA LEU A 40 8.60 0.30 -14.47
C LEU A 40 8.46 -0.89 -13.50
N LEU A 41 9.00 -0.78 -12.29
CA LEU A 41 8.86 -1.83 -11.28
C LEU A 41 7.40 -2.02 -10.87
N HIS A 42 6.65 -0.94 -10.67
CA HIS A 42 5.23 -1.04 -10.35
C HIS A 42 4.46 -1.76 -11.46
N GLN A 43 4.73 -1.47 -12.73
CA GLN A 43 4.14 -2.19 -13.86
C GLN A 43 4.50 -3.68 -13.86
N GLN A 44 5.75 -4.03 -13.56
CA GLN A 44 6.18 -5.43 -13.44
C GLN A 44 5.52 -6.17 -12.28
N ILE A 45 5.32 -5.50 -11.14
CA ILE A 45 4.61 -6.06 -9.99
C ILE A 45 3.14 -6.33 -10.35
N LEU A 46 2.49 -5.39 -11.06
CA LEU A 46 1.12 -5.53 -11.54
C LEU A 46 0.97 -6.69 -12.55
N SER A 47 1.84 -6.77 -13.56
CA SER A 47 1.76 -7.81 -14.59
C SER A 47 1.95 -9.23 -14.05
N ARG A 48 2.58 -9.36 -12.88
CA ARG A 48 2.80 -10.63 -12.17
C ARG A 48 1.76 -10.91 -11.09
N GLY A 49 0.77 -10.02 -10.89
CA GLY A 49 -0.24 -10.16 -9.84
C GLY A 49 0.34 -10.10 -8.42
N LEU A 50 1.46 -9.41 -8.23
CA LEU A 50 2.19 -9.38 -6.95
C LEU A 50 1.83 -8.19 -6.06
N LEU A 51 0.92 -7.30 -6.50
CA LEU A 51 0.56 -6.10 -5.74
C LEU A 51 -0.33 -6.45 -4.53
N HIS A 52 0.31 -6.82 -3.42
CA HIS A 52 -0.30 -7.05 -2.12
C HIS A 52 -0.01 -5.87 -1.18
N SER A 53 -0.64 -5.83 0.00
CA SER A 53 -0.55 -4.72 0.98
C SER A 53 0.89 -4.27 1.30
N HIS A 54 1.83 -5.20 1.43
CA HIS A 54 3.23 -4.87 1.72
C HIS A 54 3.91 -4.14 0.55
N LEU A 55 3.76 -4.63 -0.69
CA LEU A 55 4.35 -3.98 -1.86
C LEU A 55 3.62 -2.69 -2.24
N LEU A 56 2.31 -2.62 -2.04
CA LEU A 56 1.54 -1.38 -2.17
C LEU A 56 2.12 -0.30 -1.26
N THR A 57 2.36 -0.63 0.01
CA THR A 57 2.95 0.28 0.99
C THR A 57 4.27 0.86 0.50
N ARG A 58 5.13 0.02 -0.08
CA ARG A 58 6.40 0.46 -0.63
C ARG A 58 6.28 1.30 -1.90
N ILE A 59 5.36 0.94 -2.79
CA ILE A 59 5.09 1.69 -4.03
C ILE A 59 4.54 3.08 -3.73
N VAL A 60 3.54 3.19 -2.85
CA VAL A 60 2.96 4.48 -2.48
C VAL A 60 3.99 5.36 -1.79
N ALA A 61 4.81 4.79 -0.89
CA ALA A 61 5.91 5.51 -0.25
C ALA A 61 6.92 6.05 -1.29
N ALA A 62 7.34 5.21 -2.25
CA ALA A 62 8.29 5.60 -3.28
C ALA A 62 7.75 6.73 -4.16
N TYR A 63 6.48 6.65 -4.60
CA TYR A 63 5.86 7.71 -5.39
C TYR A 63 5.78 9.04 -4.63
N LEU A 64 5.41 9.02 -3.35
CA LEU A 64 5.43 10.24 -2.52
C LEU A 64 6.85 10.77 -2.31
N GLY A 65 7.85 9.89 -2.18
CA GLY A 65 9.26 10.27 -2.09
C GLY A 65 9.81 10.93 -3.37
N PHE A 66 9.26 10.57 -4.53
CA PHE A 66 9.56 11.20 -5.82
C PHE A 66 8.58 12.33 -6.20
N ASP A 67 7.86 12.88 -5.24
CA ASP A 67 6.94 14.00 -5.43
C ASP A 67 5.84 13.74 -6.48
N SER A 68 5.38 12.49 -6.59
CA SER A 68 4.31 12.07 -7.49
C SER A 68 3.07 11.59 -6.72
N PRO A 69 2.31 12.49 -6.09
CA PRO A 69 1.09 12.15 -5.35
C PRO A 69 0.01 11.56 -6.26
N SER A 70 -0.03 11.94 -7.54
CA SER A 70 -0.97 11.43 -8.53
C SER A 70 -0.76 9.94 -8.80
N ASP A 71 0.50 9.51 -8.97
CA ASP A 71 0.83 8.08 -9.16
C ASP A 71 0.55 7.28 -7.88
N ALA A 72 0.89 7.84 -6.72
CA ALA A 72 0.59 7.25 -5.41
C ALA A 72 -0.91 6.99 -5.23
N LEU A 73 -1.75 7.97 -5.57
CA LEU A 73 -3.20 7.87 -5.49
C LEU A 73 -3.77 6.85 -6.48
N ALA A 74 -3.27 6.83 -7.72
CA ALA A 74 -3.68 5.85 -8.72
C ALA A 74 -3.31 4.41 -8.31
N ALA A 75 -2.15 4.21 -7.68
CA ALA A 75 -1.76 2.91 -7.13
C ALA A 75 -2.68 2.47 -5.99
N LEU A 76 -3.07 3.40 -5.13
CA LEU A 76 -3.92 3.13 -3.97
C LEU A 76 -5.34 2.72 -4.36
N GLU A 77 -5.95 3.43 -5.30
CA GLU A 77 -7.32 3.17 -5.74
C GLU A 77 -7.51 1.83 -6.46
N ARG A 78 -6.44 1.30 -7.05
CA ARG A 78 -6.44 -0.02 -7.69
C ARG A 78 -6.41 -1.17 -6.68
N HIS A 79 -6.20 -0.89 -5.40
CA HIS A 79 -6.13 -1.90 -4.35
C HIS A 79 -7.41 -1.94 -3.49
N SER A 80 -7.60 -3.00 -2.71
CA SER A 80 -8.76 -3.17 -1.83
C SER A 80 -8.89 -2.01 -0.81
N PRO A 81 -10.12 -1.49 -0.57
CA PRO A 81 -10.37 -0.32 0.29
C PRO A 81 -9.98 -0.50 1.77
N THR A 82 -9.93 -1.74 2.25
CA THR A 82 -9.79 -2.05 3.69
C THR A 82 -8.36 -1.94 4.20
N THR A 83 -7.35 -2.00 3.33
CA THR A 83 -5.93 -2.08 3.74
C THR A 83 -5.17 -0.76 3.58
N ALA A 84 -5.89 0.34 3.30
CA ALA A 84 -5.30 1.54 2.69
C ALA A 84 -5.43 2.83 3.51
N VAL A 85 -6.15 2.85 4.65
CA VAL A 85 -6.47 4.09 5.41
C VAL A 85 -5.23 4.95 5.69
N PHE A 86 -4.14 4.31 6.13
CA PHE A 86 -2.87 4.99 6.40
C PHE A 86 -2.34 5.79 5.20
N TRP A 87 -2.44 5.22 4.00
CA TRP A 87 -1.93 5.83 2.77
C TRP A 87 -2.83 6.94 2.24
N TRP A 88 -4.15 6.81 2.39
CA TRP A 88 -5.07 7.92 2.18
C TRP A 88 -4.74 9.10 3.10
N ASN A 89 -4.51 8.83 4.39
CA ASN A 89 -4.09 9.84 5.36
C ASN A 89 -2.71 10.44 5.01
N ALA A 90 -1.79 9.67 4.43
CA ALA A 90 -0.51 10.18 3.94
C ALA A 90 -0.69 11.16 2.76
N LEU A 91 -1.54 10.84 1.78
CA LEU A 91 -1.84 11.71 0.63
C LEU A 91 -2.52 13.01 1.06
N ILE A 92 -3.50 12.95 1.98
CA ILE A 92 -4.16 14.15 2.52
C ILE A 92 -3.12 15.05 3.21
N ARG A 93 -2.28 14.48 4.08
CA ARG A 93 -1.20 15.21 4.76
C ARG A 93 -0.20 15.81 3.80
N TYR A 94 0.17 15.08 2.75
CA TYR A 94 1.07 15.55 1.71
C TYR A 94 0.51 16.83 1.07
N HIS A 95 -0.75 16.83 0.64
CA HIS A 95 -1.34 18.01 0.01
C HIS A 95 -1.50 19.19 0.97
N VAL A 96 -1.91 18.96 2.22
CA VAL A 96 -2.00 20.02 3.25
C VAL A 96 -0.64 20.66 3.52
N ARG A 97 0.45 19.87 3.59
CA ARG A 97 1.81 20.39 3.79
C ARG A 97 2.32 21.25 2.64
N HIS A 98 1.83 21.01 1.43
CA HIS A 98 2.16 21.78 0.22
C HIS A 98 1.13 22.87 -0.07
N SER A 99 0.30 23.25 0.91
CA SER A 99 -0.76 24.26 0.78
C SER A 99 -1.78 24.00 -0.34
N ASN A 100 -1.87 22.76 -0.81
CA ASN A 100 -2.78 22.33 -1.88
C ASN A 100 -4.09 21.83 -1.27
N LEU A 101 -4.83 22.71 -0.60
CA LEU A 101 -5.99 22.34 0.22
C LEU A 101 -7.14 21.70 -0.60
N ASN A 102 -7.41 22.22 -1.79
CA ASN A 102 -8.39 21.64 -2.71
C ASN A 102 -8.03 20.20 -3.10
N ALA A 103 -6.75 19.91 -3.31
CA ALA A 103 -6.29 18.56 -3.61
C ALA A 103 -6.43 17.65 -2.37
N ALA A 104 -6.16 18.15 -1.16
CA ALA A 104 -6.39 17.40 0.08
C ALA A 104 -7.86 17.00 0.25
N LEU A 105 -8.79 17.93 0.02
CA LEU A 105 -10.23 17.66 0.07
C LEU A 105 -10.69 16.71 -1.04
N SER A 106 -10.10 16.82 -2.24
CA SER A 106 -10.33 15.87 -3.34
C SER A 106 -9.90 14.45 -2.97
N VAL A 107 -8.72 14.28 -2.36
CA VAL A 107 -8.25 12.98 -1.87
C VAL A 107 -9.18 12.42 -0.80
N PHE A 108 -9.62 13.25 0.16
CA PHE A 108 -10.59 12.83 1.17
C PHE A 108 -11.91 12.35 0.54
N ARG A 109 -12.44 13.08 -0.44
CA ARG A 109 -13.64 12.65 -1.17
C ARG A 109 -13.41 11.31 -1.87
N ARG A 110 -12.26 11.14 -2.53
CA ARG A 110 -11.88 9.89 -3.22
C ARG A 110 -11.77 8.71 -2.26
N MET A 111 -11.18 8.92 -1.08
CA MET A 111 -11.11 7.91 0.00
C MET A 111 -12.50 7.39 0.37
N VAL A 112 -13.47 8.30 0.59
CA VAL A 112 -14.85 7.93 0.94
C VAL A 112 -15.54 7.22 -0.22
N THR A 113 -15.41 7.72 -1.46
CA THR A 113 -16.03 7.08 -2.63
C THR A 113 -15.42 5.72 -2.97
N HIS A 114 -14.14 5.50 -2.61
CA HIS A 114 -13.47 4.21 -2.73
C HIS A 114 -13.95 3.20 -1.68
N GLY A 115 -14.71 3.64 -0.68
CA GLY A 115 -15.22 2.79 0.41
C GLY A 115 -14.26 2.65 1.58
N THR A 116 -13.16 3.42 1.61
CA THR A 116 -12.26 3.48 2.76
C THR A 116 -12.85 4.42 3.81
N ARG A 117 -13.11 3.90 5.01
CA ARG A 117 -13.64 4.70 6.12
C ARG A 117 -12.55 5.63 6.71
N PRO A 118 -12.80 6.96 6.77
CA PRO A 118 -11.94 7.89 7.50
C PRO A 118 -11.79 7.54 8.98
N ASP A 119 -10.64 7.84 9.56
CA ASP A 119 -10.35 7.65 10.97
C ASP A 119 -9.98 8.97 11.68
N HIS A 120 -9.66 8.89 12.97
CA HIS A 120 -9.29 10.05 13.78
C HIS A 120 -7.97 10.72 13.33
N PHE A 121 -7.15 10.05 12.51
CA PHE A 121 -5.98 10.66 11.86
C PHE A 121 -6.32 11.37 10.56
N THR A 122 -7.48 11.09 9.95
CA THR A 122 -7.97 11.79 8.75
C THR A 122 -8.48 13.20 9.08
N PHE A 123 -9.37 13.30 10.07
CA PHE A 123 -10.16 14.51 10.30
C PHE A 123 -9.36 15.78 10.64
N PRO A 124 -8.27 15.75 11.45
CA PRO A 124 -7.51 16.96 11.74
C PRO A 124 -7.01 17.70 10.49
N PHE A 125 -6.58 16.94 9.47
CA PHE A 125 -6.08 17.53 8.22
C PHE A 125 -7.19 17.99 7.29
N VAL A 126 -8.31 17.26 7.25
CA VAL A 126 -9.50 17.67 6.48
C VAL A 126 -10.10 18.94 7.06
N LEU A 127 -10.27 19.01 8.39
CA LEU A 127 -10.79 20.19 9.07
C LEU A 127 -9.87 21.39 8.88
N LYS A 128 -8.55 21.19 8.93
CA LYS A 128 -7.59 22.25 8.59
C LYS A 128 -7.80 22.76 7.15
N ALA A 129 -7.93 21.86 6.18
CA ALA A 129 -8.12 22.23 4.78
C ALA A 129 -9.46 22.94 4.52
N CYS A 130 -10.48 22.73 5.36
CA CYS A 130 -11.77 23.43 5.27
C CYS A 130 -11.79 24.81 5.95
N GLY A 131 -10.87 25.07 6.88
CA GLY A 131 -10.89 26.26 7.74
C GLY A 131 -9.94 27.38 7.33
N GLU A 132 -9.17 27.17 6.26
CA GLU A 132 -8.25 28.14 5.64
C GLU A 132 -8.87 28.68 4.35
#